data_AF-A0A087TMJ1-F1
#
_entry.id   AF-A0A087TMJ1-F1
#
_cell.length_a   1.000
_cell.length_b   1.000
_cell.length_c   1.000
_cell.angle_alpha   90.00
_cell.angle_beta   90.00
_cell.angle_gamma   90.00
#
_symmetry.space_group_name_H-M   'P 1'
#
loop_
_entity.id
_entity.type
_entity.pdbx_description
1 polymer ?
#
loop_
_entity_poly.entity_id
_entity_poly.type
_entity_poly.pdbx_seq_one_letter_code
_entity_poly.pdbx_strand_id
1 'polypeptide(L)'
;MKEDLMQNWNVRASVFYDCAPDIFHPISEEEKHKFFMRLSEDYGQFRAILSNSNGEEATRFTKKEGDKYEVLNNRPALIVSGTSWT
;
A
#
# COMPACT_ATOMS: atom_id res chain seq x y z
N MET A 1 -11.67 26.86 16.11
CA MET A 1 -10.54 27.80 16.09
C MET A 1 -10.72 28.90 15.04
N LYS A 2 -11.00 28.58 13.77
CA LYS A 2 -11.28 29.60 12.74
C LYS A 2 -12.47 30.51 13.09
N GLU A 3 -13.63 29.93 13.44
CA GLU A 3 -14.79 30.71 13.91
C GLU A 3 -14.47 31.60 15.11
N ASP A 4 -13.72 31.09 16.09
CA ASP A 4 -13.36 31.81 17.31
C ASP A 4 -12.46 33.03 17.03
N LEU A 5 -11.45 32.85 16.18
CA LEU A 5 -10.58 33.94 15.71
C LEU A 5 -11.37 35.04 14.97
N MET A 6 -12.40 34.66 14.21
CA MET A 6 -13.23 35.63 13.51
C MET A 6 -14.19 36.36 14.46
N GLN A 7 -14.86 35.63 15.35
CA GLN A 7 -15.90 36.19 16.24
C GLN A 7 -15.31 37.04 17.38
N ASN A 8 -14.19 36.61 17.96
CA ASN A 8 -13.64 37.23 19.15
C ASN A 8 -12.45 38.17 18.87
N TRP A 9 -11.77 37.99 17.72
CA TRP A 9 -10.53 38.71 17.40
C TRP A 9 -10.55 39.44 16.05
N ASN A 10 -11.65 39.35 15.28
CA ASN A 10 -11.78 39.90 13.93
C ASN A 10 -10.65 39.45 12.97
N VAL A 11 -10.10 38.25 13.18
CA VAL A 11 -9.04 37.66 12.37
C VAL A 11 -9.62 36.67 11.36
N ARG A 12 -9.40 36.92 10.06
CA ARG A 12 -9.83 36.01 8.98
C ARG A 12 -8.74 34.99 8.67
N ALA A 13 -8.80 33.83 9.33
CA ALA A 13 -7.86 32.72 9.09
C ALA A 13 -8.30 31.84 7.90
N SER A 14 -7.36 31.45 7.03
CA SER A 14 -7.53 30.28 6.14
C SER A 14 -6.88 29.06 6.80
N VAL A 15 -7.56 27.93 6.76
CA VAL A 15 -7.02 26.67 7.30
C VAL A 15 -6.48 25.89 6.11
N PHE A 16 -5.18 25.62 6.13
CA PHE A 16 -4.55 24.66 5.23
C PHE A 16 -4.45 23.33 6.00
N TYR A 17 -5.20 22.33 5.54
CA TYR A 17 -5.06 20.99 6.09
C TYR A 17 -3.83 20.35 5.47
N ASP A 18 -2.95 19.81 6.30
CA ASP A 18 -1.86 18.97 5.83
C ASP A 18 -2.47 17.61 5.42
N CYS A 19 -2.85 17.52 4.16
CA CYS A 19 -3.35 16.31 3.54
C CYS A 19 -2.25 15.72 2.65
N ALA A 20 -2.04 14.41 2.76
CA ALA A 20 -1.15 13.70 1.86
C ALA A 20 -1.59 13.92 0.40
N PRO A 21 -0.67 14.15 -0.54
CA PRO A 21 -1.02 14.28 -1.95
C PRO A 21 -1.72 13.02 -2.47
N ASP A 22 -2.54 13.16 -3.51
CA ASP A 22 -3.37 12.07 -4.06
C ASP A 22 -2.57 10.83 -4.52
N ILE A 23 -1.27 10.97 -4.74
CA ILE A 23 -0.36 9.85 -5.02
C ILE A 23 -0.33 8.81 -3.89
N PHE A 24 -0.68 9.20 -2.66
CA PHE A 24 -0.78 8.29 -1.53
C PHE A 24 -2.17 7.68 -1.47
N HIS A 25 -2.38 6.66 -2.29
CA HIS A 25 -3.62 5.89 -2.34
C HIS A 25 -3.36 4.41 -2.08
N PRO A 26 -4.38 3.64 -1.66
CA PRO A 26 -4.30 2.20 -1.66
C PRO A 26 -3.97 1.68 -3.06
N ILE A 27 -3.00 0.77 -3.15
CA ILE A 27 -2.61 0.13 -4.40
C ILE A 27 -3.62 -0.95 -4.80
N SER A 28 -3.84 -1.09 -6.11
CA SER A 28 -4.65 -2.14 -6.74
C SER A 28 -4.03 -3.53 -6.54
N GLU A 29 -4.78 -4.58 -6.84
CA GLU A 29 -4.28 -5.97 -6.74
C GLU A 29 -3.13 -6.25 -7.72
N GLU A 30 -3.18 -5.65 -8.91
CA GLU A 30 -2.10 -5.68 -9.89
C GLU A 30 -0.84 -5.01 -9.36
N GLU A 31 -0.95 -3.79 -8.82
CA GLU A 31 0.17 -3.06 -8.25
C GLU A 31 0.76 -3.81 -7.04
N LYS A 32 -0.08 -4.40 -6.18
CA LYS A 32 0.37 -5.29 -5.09
C LYS A 32 1.15 -6.46 -5.63
N HIS A 33 0.66 -7.13 -6.67
CA HIS A 33 1.35 -8.27 -7.26
C HIS A 33 2.72 -7.88 -7.82
N LYS A 34 2.78 -6.82 -8.62
CA LYS A 34 4.05 -6.29 -9.16
C LYS A 34 5.03 -5.88 -8.05
N PHE A 35 4.52 -5.26 -6.99
CA PHE A 35 5.32 -4.87 -5.83
C PHE A 35 5.93 -6.09 -5.12
N PHE A 36 5.12 -7.13 -4.85
CA PHE A 36 5.63 -8.36 -4.22
C PHE A 36 6.56 -9.16 -5.14
N MET A 37 6.33 -9.14 -6.46
CA MET A 37 7.24 -9.75 -7.42
C MET A 37 8.63 -9.10 -7.35
N ARG A 38 8.70 -7.76 -7.37
CA ARG A 38 9.96 -7.03 -7.18
C ARG A 38 10.63 -7.37 -5.86
N LEU A 39 9.88 -7.38 -4.75
CA LEU A 39 10.44 -7.80 -3.45
C LEU A 39 10.92 -9.24 -3.45
N SER A 40 10.32 -10.13 -4.24
CA SER A 40 10.74 -11.53 -4.31
C SER A 40 12.08 -11.75 -5.03
N GLU A 41 12.52 -10.78 -5.83
CA GLU A 41 13.84 -10.79 -6.46
C GLU A 41 14.93 -10.66 -5.39
N ASP A 42 14.77 -9.69 -4.48
CA ASP A 42 15.70 -9.38 -3.39
C ASP A 42 15.51 -10.28 -2.15
N TYR A 43 14.26 -10.59 -1.82
CA TYR A 43 13.88 -11.29 -0.59
C TYR A 43 13.19 -12.61 -0.92
N GLY A 44 13.94 -13.71 -0.78
CA GLY A 44 13.42 -15.06 -1.04
C GLY A 44 12.16 -15.42 -0.22
N GLN A 45 11.94 -14.75 0.91
CA GLN A 45 10.74 -14.89 1.75
C GLN A 45 9.46 -14.42 1.08
N PHE A 46 9.52 -13.71 -0.05
CA PHE A 46 8.35 -13.28 -0.82
C PHE A 46 8.05 -14.21 -2.01
N ARG A 47 9.00 -15.09 -2.39
CA ARG A 47 8.81 -16.05 -3.50
C ARG A 47 7.76 -17.09 -3.16
N ALA A 48 6.97 -17.51 -4.14
CA ALA A 48 6.02 -18.60 -3.96
C ALA A 48 6.70 -19.88 -3.45
N ILE A 49 6.03 -20.61 -2.54
CA ILE A 49 6.54 -21.86 -1.96
C ILE A 49 6.39 -23.02 -2.96
N LEU A 50 5.32 -22.98 -3.75
CA LEU A 50 5.01 -23.97 -4.78
C LEU A 50 4.98 -23.23 -6.11
N SER A 51 5.94 -23.52 -6.99
CA SER A 51 5.83 -23.14 -8.39
C SER A 51 4.68 -23.95 -8.98
N ASN A 52 3.54 -23.32 -9.22
CA ASN A 52 2.49 -23.95 -10.02
C ASN A 52 3.11 -24.28 -11.38
N SER A 53 3.14 -25.57 -11.73
CA SER A 53 3.75 -26.12 -12.93
C SER A 53 3.16 -25.57 -14.25
N ASN A 54 2.13 -24.71 -14.15
CA ASN A 54 1.38 -24.15 -15.26
C ASN A 54 1.86 -22.76 -15.70
N GLY A 55 2.99 -22.27 -15.20
CA GLY A 55 3.54 -20.96 -15.62
C GLY A 55 2.80 -19.76 -15.05
N GLU A 56 2.04 -19.95 -13.96
CA GLU A 56 1.36 -18.87 -13.25
C GLU A 56 2.35 -18.08 -12.38
N GLU A 57 2.38 -16.76 -12.55
CA GLU A 57 3.19 -15.87 -11.72
C GLU A 57 2.58 -15.78 -10.31
N ALA A 58 3.37 -16.11 -9.29
CA ALA A 58 2.92 -16.13 -7.91
C ALA A 58 4.00 -15.69 -6.93
N THR A 59 3.54 -15.07 -5.83
CA THR A 59 4.33 -14.72 -4.65
C THR A 59 3.71 -15.40 -3.42
N ARG A 60 4.28 -15.22 -2.22
CA ARG A 60 3.61 -15.69 -0.99
C ARG A 60 2.30 -14.97 -0.68
N PHE A 61 2.04 -13.83 -1.32
CA PHE A 61 0.92 -12.97 -0.99
C PHE A 61 -0.13 -12.89 -2.10
N THR A 62 0.28 -13.03 -3.36
CA THR A 62 -0.58 -12.80 -4.54
C THR A 62 -0.27 -13.79 -5.65
N LYS A 63 -1.26 -14.06 -6.51
CA LYS A 63 -1.10 -14.84 -7.74
C LYS A 63 -1.70 -14.09 -8.92
N LYS A 64 -1.26 -14.45 -10.12
CA LYS A 64 -1.84 -14.03 -11.39
C LYS A 64 -2.43 -15.27 -12.09
N GLU A 65 -3.70 -15.19 -12.44
CA GLU A 65 -4.43 -16.25 -13.15
C GLU A 65 -5.01 -15.65 -14.44
N GLY A 66 -4.34 -15.89 -15.56
CA GLY A 66 -4.60 -15.17 -16.81
C GLY A 66 -4.35 -13.67 -16.66
N ASP A 67 -5.40 -12.86 -16.89
CA ASP A 67 -5.35 -11.39 -16.74
C ASP A 67 -5.84 -10.89 -15.37
N LYS A 68 -6.15 -11.79 -14.44
CA LYS A 68 -6.63 -11.42 -13.09
C LYS A 68 -5.53 -11.56 -12.07
N TYR A 69 -5.47 -10.59 -11.15
CA TYR A 69 -4.58 -10.59 -10.00
C TYR A 69 -5.41 -10.82 -8.75
N GLU A 70 -4.96 -11.75 -7.90
CA GLU A 70 -5.69 -12.10 -6.69
C GLU A 70 -4.76 -12.16 -5.49
N VAL A 71 -5.25 -11.69 -4.34
CA VAL A 71 -4.59 -11.87 -3.05
C VAL A 71 -4.88 -13.26 -2.50
N LEU A 72 -3.85 -13.97 -2.05
CA LEU A 72 -4.00 -15.31 -1.50
C LEU A 72 -4.69 -15.28 -0.13
N ASN A 73 -5.65 -16.19 0.06
CA ASN A 73 -6.40 -16.32 1.32
C ASN A 73 -5.52 -16.82 2.47
N ASN A 74 -4.63 -17.77 2.23
CA ASN A 74 -3.74 -18.36 3.24
C ASN A 74 -2.31 -17.78 3.20
N ARG A 75 -2.20 -16.46 3.01
CA ARG A 75 -0.91 -15.75 2.94
C ARG A 75 -0.37 -15.42 4.35
N PRO A 76 0.96 -15.29 4.53
CA PRO A 76 1.51 -14.78 5.78
C PRO A 76 1.10 -13.32 6.01
N ALA A 77 1.19 -12.87 7.27
CA ALA A 77 1.08 -11.45 7.61
C ALA A 77 2.40 -10.74 7.31
N LEU A 78 2.32 -9.50 6.79
CA LEU A 78 3.46 -8.61 6.62
C LEU A 78 3.34 -7.47 7.63
N ILE A 79 4.33 -7.34 8.52
CA ILE A 79 4.42 -6.25 9.49
C ILE A 79 5.53 -5.33 9.02
N VAL A 80 5.20 -4.05 8.84
CA VAL A 80 6.16 -3.00 8.46
C VAL A 80 6.25 -2.02 9.60
N SER A 81 7.43 -1.88 10.19
CA SER A 81 7.72 -0.85 11.20
C SER A 81 8.62 0.21 10.59
N GLY A 82 8.15 1.46 10.61
CA GLY A 82 8.96 2.62 10.26
C GLY A 82 9.14 3.52 11.47
N THR A 83 10.27 4.21 11.58
CA THR A 83 10.45 5.31 12.53
C THR A 83 10.20 6.62 11.80
N SER A 84 9.12 7.33 12.16
CA SER A 84 8.90 8.69 11.67
C SER A 84 9.86 9.62 12.41
N TRP A 85 10.78 10.25 11.68
CA TRP A 85 11.46 11.45 12.14
C TRP A 85 10.72 12.62 11.48
N THR A 86 9.87 13.28 12.25
CA THR A 86 9.42 14.65 12.00
C THR A 86 10.40 15.60 12.65
#